data_AF-A0A936DFK2-F1
#
_entry.id   AF-A0A936DFK2-F1
#
_cell.length_a   1.000
_cell.length_b   1.000
_cell.length_c   1.000
_cell.angle_alpha   90.00
_cell.angle_beta   90.00
_cell.angle_gamma   90.00
#
_symmetry.space_group_name_H-M   'P 1'
#
loop_
_entity.id
_entity.type
_entity.pdbx_description
1 polymer ?
#
loop_
_entity_poly.entity_id
_entity_poly.type
_entity_poly.pdbx_seq_one_letter_code
_entity_poly.pdbx_strand_id
1 'polypeptide(L)'
;MWSFCTLAWLALEASTPPLPAAPISADDVPRAAGQQEILYVNFDGAVLLGGCGNEAHYNCSTLASIFDGYVGPFSGNETQRISILQATRKAVADFGIRVVVDRPPDDTPYTMVLYGDLGPQDFAGIAPYIDCEDVHRNDTSFTAAFDTSNTGSTVILQEAAHTWGLEHVDAEFDVMNPFKSGGLHQSFTDVCERIVANTDLQPTAGSCNQVHTRFCDAGFQNSWQELRWLFGPPIPDTTAPELEIVSPLPGEVFVLPTTIPLLGEITDDLDPQFYHIEIPAAGYEGDNIELDLLLENPPPGKYDLEVVITDEAGNAGSQRVKFEILPEGSELPEGDDAVLQDDPTQGCSVATTHPRGPAAAMLLCLAALRRRARRRTAGPRSTP
;
A
#
# COMPACT_ATOMS: atom_id res chain seq x y z
N MET A 1 33.03 45.22 22.25
CA MET A 1 33.78 44.11 21.62
C MET A 1 33.25 42.81 22.22
N TRP A 2 32.31 42.18 21.53
CA TRP A 2 31.78 40.86 21.89
C TRP A 2 32.39 39.86 20.92
N SER A 3 33.10 38.87 21.46
CA SER A 3 33.78 37.84 20.67
C SER A 3 32.76 36.77 20.33
N PHE A 4 32.54 36.55 19.03
CA PHE A 4 31.78 35.41 18.52
C PHE A 4 32.58 34.13 18.80
N CYS A 5 31.97 33.18 19.51
CA CYS A 5 32.45 31.82 19.63
C CYS A 5 31.67 30.99 18.62
N THR A 6 32.29 30.69 17.48
CA THR A 6 31.75 29.80 16.46
C THR A 6 31.85 28.37 16.98
N LEU A 7 30.72 27.78 17.37
CA LEU A 7 30.61 26.34 17.58
C LEU A 7 30.58 25.68 16.21
N ALA A 8 31.72 25.15 15.79
CA ALA A 8 31.79 24.19 14.69
C ALA A 8 31.04 22.93 15.12
N TRP A 9 29.89 22.67 14.49
CA TRP A 9 29.29 21.35 14.46
C TRP A 9 30.24 20.45 13.67
N LEU A 10 31.02 19.62 14.37
CA LEU A 10 31.63 18.44 13.78
C LEU A 10 30.48 17.47 13.50
N ALA A 11 29.94 17.51 12.28
CA ALA A 11 29.24 16.36 11.73
C ALA A 11 30.27 15.23 11.69
N LEU A 12 30.05 14.20 12.51
CA LEU A 12 30.77 12.95 12.35
C LEU A 12 30.20 12.33 11.07
N GLU A 13 30.84 12.59 9.93
CA GLU A 13 30.54 11.97 8.65
C GLU A 13 30.87 10.48 8.75
N ALA A 14 29.91 9.70 9.23
CA ALA A 14 29.97 8.26 9.08
C ALA A 14 29.70 7.95 7.61
N SER A 15 30.77 7.69 6.83
CA SER A 15 30.63 7.00 5.55
C SER A 15 29.92 5.68 5.84
N THR A 16 28.72 5.50 5.30
CA THR A 16 28.09 4.19 5.27
C THR A 16 29.01 3.25 4.48
N PRO A 17 29.40 2.10 5.05
CA PRO A 17 30.16 1.10 4.30
C PRO A 17 29.29 0.56 3.15
N PRO A 18 29.89 0.15 2.02
CA PRO A 18 29.14 -0.44 0.92
C PRO A 18 28.38 -1.68 1.40
N LEU A 19 27.16 -1.86 0.88
CA LEU A 19 26.38 -3.07 1.15
C LEU A 19 27.10 -4.30 0.58
N PRO A 20 27.18 -5.40 1.34
CA PRO A 20 27.75 -6.64 0.82
C PRO A 20 26.81 -7.28 -0.22
N ALA A 21 27.35 -8.10 -1.11
CA ALA A 21 26.52 -8.96 -1.96
C ALA A 21 25.83 -10.06 -1.14
N ALA A 22 24.66 -10.50 -1.60
CA ALA A 22 23.92 -11.62 -1.01
C ALA A 22 24.78 -12.90 -1.00
N PRO A 23 24.69 -13.72 0.05
CA PRO A 23 25.32 -15.03 0.05
C PRO A 23 24.60 -15.95 -0.95
N ILE A 24 25.33 -16.48 -1.93
CA ILE A 24 24.78 -17.40 -2.94
C ILE A 24 25.05 -18.85 -2.54
N SER A 25 24.00 -19.67 -2.48
CA SER A 25 24.00 -21.11 -2.31
C SER A 25 24.12 -21.85 -3.66
N ALA A 26 24.56 -23.10 -3.63
CA ALA A 26 24.63 -23.95 -4.83
C ALA A 26 23.24 -24.28 -5.42
N ASP A 27 22.19 -24.17 -4.61
CA ASP A 27 20.80 -24.44 -5.01
C ASP A 27 20.08 -23.16 -5.49
N ASP A 28 20.70 -21.99 -5.36
CA ASP A 28 20.10 -20.74 -5.80
C ASP A 28 20.08 -20.66 -7.33
N VAL A 29 18.95 -20.17 -7.85
CA VAL A 29 18.73 -20.06 -9.29
C VAL A 29 18.42 -18.60 -9.61
N PRO A 30 19.23 -17.96 -10.48
CA PRO A 30 18.93 -16.62 -10.99
C PRO A 30 17.50 -16.51 -11.49
N ARG A 31 16.86 -15.35 -11.26
CA ARG A 31 15.56 -15.08 -11.85
C ARG A 31 15.62 -15.25 -13.37
N ALA A 32 14.57 -15.84 -13.93
CA ALA A 32 14.42 -15.88 -15.38
C ALA A 32 14.13 -14.47 -15.91
N ALA A 33 14.90 -14.03 -16.91
CA ALA A 33 14.70 -12.73 -17.53
C ALA A 33 13.26 -12.52 -18.01
N GLY A 34 12.70 -11.34 -17.73
CA GLY A 34 11.32 -10.98 -18.04
C GLY A 34 10.27 -11.59 -17.13
N GLN A 35 10.66 -12.24 -16.03
CA GLN A 35 9.73 -12.75 -15.04
C GLN A 35 9.23 -11.61 -14.16
N GLN A 36 7.93 -11.35 -14.22
CA GLN A 36 7.26 -10.31 -13.45
C GLN A 36 7.49 -10.42 -11.94
N GLU A 37 7.41 -9.28 -11.26
CA GLU A 37 7.65 -9.12 -9.84
C GLU A 37 6.46 -8.53 -9.10
N ILE A 38 6.28 -8.93 -7.84
CA ILE A 38 5.35 -8.29 -6.91
C ILE A 38 6.17 -7.56 -5.85
N LEU A 39 6.02 -6.24 -5.79
CA LEU A 39 6.57 -5.42 -4.72
C LEU A 39 5.47 -5.17 -3.67
N TYR A 40 5.60 -5.81 -2.52
CA TYR A 40 4.71 -5.59 -1.38
C TYR A 40 5.26 -4.48 -0.48
N VAL A 41 4.53 -3.36 -0.39
CA VAL A 41 4.87 -2.27 0.54
C VAL A 41 4.08 -2.43 1.84
N ASN A 42 4.77 -2.85 2.90
CA ASN A 42 4.19 -3.03 4.22
C ASN A 42 4.26 -1.74 5.03
N PHE A 43 3.14 -1.01 5.08
CA PHE A 43 2.94 0.18 5.90
C PHE A 43 2.54 -0.11 7.35
N ASP A 44 2.18 -1.35 7.67
CA ASP A 44 1.62 -1.71 8.98
C ASP A 44 2.71 -2.06 10.01
N GLY A 45 3.96 -2.10 9.58
CA GLY A 45 5.10 -2.53 10.39
C GLY A 45 5.17 -4.06 10.57
N ALA A 46 6.13 -4.52 11.38
CA ALA A 46 6.29 -5.94 11.67
C ALA A 46 7.11 -6.19 12.94
N VAL A 47 6.86 -7.35 13.57
CA VAL A 47 7.82 -7.97 14.48
C VAL A 47 8.72 -8.85 13.64
N LEU A 48 10.03 -8.65 13.75
CA LEU A 48 11.05 -9.30 12.94
C LEU A 48 11.61 -10.53 13.66
N LEU A 49 11.87 -11.58 12.89
CA LEU A 49 12.53 -12.79 13.35
C LEU A 49 13.99 -12.77 12.88
N GLY A 50 14.92 -12.84 13.83
CA GLY A 50 16.35 -12.99 13.55
C GLY A 50 16.75 -14.47 13.42
N GLY A 51 17.85 -14.73 12.69
CA GLY A 51 18.47 -16.06 12.61
C GLY A 51 17.83 -17.03 11.60
N CYS A 52 16.87 -16.58 10.80
CA CYS A 52 16.21 -17.36 9.74
C CYS A 52 16.49 -16.83 8.32
N GLY A 53 17.56 -16.04 8.15
CA GLY A 53 17.87 -15.39 6.87
C GLY A 53 17.01 -14.16 6.61
N ASN A 54 16.75 -13.87 5.34
CA ASN A 54 15.87 -12.79 4.90
C ASN A 54 14.73 -13.40 4.09
N GLU A 55 13.51 -13.35 4.62
CA GLU A 55 12.36 -14.06 4.06
C GLU A 55 11.06 -13.34 4.44
N ALA A 56 10.47 -12.68 3.45
CA ALA A 56 9.35 -11.77 3.59
C ALA A 56 8.09 -12.45 4.15
N HIS A 57 7.84 -13.71 3.79
CA HIS A 57 6.65 -14.46 4.25
C HIS A 57 6.59 -14.60 5.77
N TYR A 58 7.75 -14.68 6.43
CA TYR A 58 7.86 -14.94 7.86
C TYR A 58 8.39 -13.74 8.66
N ASN A 59 8.52 -12.57 8.03
CA ASN A 59 9.20 -11.40 8.59
C ASN A 59 10.60 -11.75 9.13
N CYS A 60 11.29 -12.66 8.44
CA CYS A 60 12.66 -13.03 8.75
C CYS A 60 13.59 -11.99 8.16
N SER A 61 14.54 -11.50 8.95
CA SER A 61 15.57 -10.61 8.44
C SER A 61 16.90 -10.77 9.17
N THR A 62 17.98 -10.71 8.40
CA THR A 62 19.34 -10.58 8.93
C THR A 62 19.56 -9.25 9.65
N LEU A 63 18.72 -8.25 9.39
CA LEU A 63 18.75 -6.92 10.02
C LEU A 63 17.85 -6.81 11.26
N ALA A 64 17.18 -7.90 11.69
CA ALA A 64 16.25 -7.85 12.81
C ALA A 64 16.85 -7.24 14.10
N SER A 65 18.13 -7.48 14.38
CA SER A 65 18.82 -6.91 15.55
C SER A 65 19.11 -5.42 15.46
N ILE A 66 19.16 -4.83 14.26
CA ILE A 66 19.35 -3.37 14.09
C ILE A 66 18.11 -2.62 14.57
N PHE A 67 16.94 -3.26 14.47
CA PHE A 67 15.64 -2.69 14.84
C PHE A 67 15.11 -3.25 16.17
N ASP A 68 15.95 -3.88 17.00
CA ASP A 68 15.52 -4.55 18.23
C ASP A 68 14.34 -5.53 18.04
N GLY A 69 14.24 -6.13 16.85
CA GLY A 69 13.18 -7.07 16.47
C GLY A 69 11.85 -6.42 16.10
N TYR A 70 11.76 -5.09 15.92
CA TYR A 70 10.49 -4.42 15.63
C TYR A 70 10.64 -3.21 14.71
N VAL A 71 9.78 -3.14 13.69
CA VAL A 71 9.57 -1.94 12.88
C VAL A 71 8.15 -1.46 13.10
N GLY A 72 8.01 -0.19 13.50
CA GLY A 72 6.71 0.42 13.75
C GLY A 72 5.96 0.74 12.45
N PRO A 73 4.62 0.89 12.52
CA PRO A 73 3.82 1.25 11.35
C PRO A 73 4.16 2.65 10.83
N PHE A 74 3.81 2.90 9.57
CA PHE A 74 3.74 4.25 9.04
C PHE A 74 2.74 5.10 9.84
N SER A 75 3.14 6.31 10.21
CA SER A 75 2.37 7.21 11.09
C SER A 75 1.52 8.24 10.33
N GLY A 76 1.67 8.33 9.01
CA GLY A 76 0.85 9.22 8.17
C GLY A 76 -0.57 8.71 7.99
N ASN A 77 -1.42 9.57 7.41
CA ASN A 77 -2.82 9.23 7.15
C ASN A 77 -2.99 8.39 5.86
N GLU A 78 -4.21 7.92 5.62
CA GLU A 78 -4.56 7.06 4.49
C GLU A 78 -4.31 7.74 3.13
N THR A 79 -4.66 9.02 3.00
CA THR A 79 -4.37 9.81 1.80
C THR A 79 -2.87 9.86 1.50
N GLN A 80 -2.01 10.02 2.53
CA GLN A 80 -0.56 10.00 2.38
C GLN A 80 -0.05 8.62 1.98
N ARG A 81 -0.55 7.55 2.62
CA ARG A 81 -0.21 6.15 2.28
C ARG A 81 -0.50 5.87 0.80
N ILE A 82 -1.69 6.25 0.32
CA ILE A 82 -2.11 6.00 -1.07
C ILE A 82 -1.33 6.90 -2.03
N SER A 83 -1.06 8.15 -1.66
CA SER A 83 -0.22 9.03 -2.49
C SER A 83 1.21 8.47 -2.68
N ILE A 84 1.80 7.87 -1.64
CA ILE A 84 3.11 7.19 -1.73
C ILE A 84 3.00 5.94 -2.62
N LEU A 85 1.95 5.14 -2.44
CA LEU A 85 1.70 3.95 -3.24
C LEU A 85 1.57 4.28 -4.74
N GLN A 86 0.78 5.28 -5.08
CA GLN A 86 0.62 5.73 -6.48
C GLN A 86 1.92 6.28 -7.07
N ALA A 87 2.67 7.07 -6.29
CA ALA A 87 3.99 7.53 -6.74
C ALA A 87 4.92 6.34 -7.02
N THR A 88 4.88 5.31 -6.17
CA THR A 88 5.65 4.07 -6.34
C THR A 88 5.23 3.31 -7.59
N ARG A 89 3.93 3.10 -7.80
CA ARG A 89 3.38 2.46 -9.02
C ARG A 89 3.80 3.21 -10.28
N LYS A 90 3.65 4.53 -10.28
CA LYS A 90 4.02 5.39 -11.40
C LYS A 90 5.51 5.30 -11.73
N ALA A 91 6.37 5.26 -10.73
CA ALA A 91 7.82 5.20 -10.92
C ALA A 91 8.31 3.85 -11.49
N VAL A 92 7.50 2.79 -11.40
CA VAL A 92 7.80 1.47 -11.97
C VAL A 92 6.91 1.09 -13.17
N ALA A 93 6.09 2.01 -13.68
CA ALA A 93 5.09 1.74 -14.71
C ALA A 93 5.68 1.22 -16.04
N ASP A 94 6.99 1.36 -16.26
CA ASP A 94 7.69 0.86 -17.45
C ASP A 94 8.16 -0.60 -17.34
N PHE A 95 7.97 -1.23 -16.18
CA PHE A 95 8.48 -2.57 -15.86
C PHE A 95 7.38 -3.54 -15.47
N GLY A 96 7.68 -4.84 -15.55
CA GLY A 96 6.81 -5.91 -15.08
C GLY A 96 6.72 -6.03 -13.56
N ILE A 97 6.59 -4.91 -12.83
CA ILE A 97 6.53 -4.84 -11.37
C ILE A 97 5.11 -4.43 -10.96
N ARG A 98 4.46 -5.24 -10.14
CA ARG A 98 3.16 -4.94 -9.54
C ARG A 98 3.33 -4.51 -8.09
N VAL A 99 2.94 -3.29 -7.76
CA VAL A 99 3.06 -2.75 -6.40
C VAL A 99 1.74 -2.92 -5.65
N VAL A 100 1.80 -3.61 -4.51
CA VAL A 100 0.64 -3.96 -3.66
C VAL A 100 0.87 -3.58 -2.21
N VAL A 101 -0.21 -3.44 -1.44
CA VAL A 101 -0.16 -3.17 0.00
C VAL A 101 -0.88 -4.22 0.84
N ASP A 102 -1.56 -5.16 0.19
CA ASP A 102 -1.97 -6.40 0.82
C ASP A 102 -0.86 -7.43 0.63
N ARG A 103 -0.55 -8.13 1.72
CA ARG A 103 0.48 -9.17 1.72
C ARG A 103 0.07 -10.29 0.74
N PRO A 104 0.92 -10.64 -0.23
CA PRO A 104 0.64 -11.77 -1.10
C PRO A 104 0.57 -13.11 -0.34
N PRO A 105 -0.12 -14.13 -0.88
CA PRO A 105 -0.18 -15.46 -0.26
C PRO A 105 1.19 -16.14 -0.12
N ASP A 106 1.31 -17.07 0.83
CA ASP A 106 2.57 -17.76 1.18
C ASP A 106 3.22 -18.57 0.05
N ASP A 107 2.49 -18.85 -1.04
CA ASP A 107 2.98 -19.60 -2.21
C ASP A 107 3.41 -18.70 -3.38
N THR A 108 3.32 -17.37 -3.19
CA THR A 108 3.62 -16.37 -4.21
C THR A 108 4.92 -15.66 -3.85
N PRO A 109 6.00 -15.73 -4.66
CA PRO A 109 7.21 -14.96 -4.40
C PRO A 109 6.96 -13.45 -4.48
N TYR A 110 7.54 -12.68 -3.56
CA TYR A 110 7.48 -11.21 -3.57
C TYR A 110 8.62 -10.56 -2.78
N THR A 111 9.11 -9.44 -3.28
CA THR A 111 9.92 -8.51 -2.50
C THR A 111 9.03 -7.73 -1.53
N MET A 112 9.44 -7.60 -0.27
CA MET A 112 8.76 -6.75 0.72
C MET A 112 9.61 -5.54 1.09
N VAL A 113 9.01 -4.35 1.07
CA VAL A 113 9.56 -3.15 1.70
C VAL A 113 8.76 -2.84 2.95
N LEU A 114 9.42 -2.87 4.11
CA LEU A 114 8.85 -2.37 5.36
C LEU A 114 9.03 -0.84 5.41
N TYR A 115 7.94 -0.12 5.20
CA TYR A 115 7.91 1.35 5.18
C TYR A 115 7.26 1.87 6.46
N GLY A 116 8.06 2.38 7.40
CA GLY A 116 7.54 2.71 8.72
C GLY A 116 8.54 3.36 9.66
N ASP A 117 8.27 3.23 10.97
CA ASP A 117 9.13 3.74 12.02
C ASP A 117 10.28 2.76 12.29
N LEU A 118 11.47 3.10 11.79
CA LEU A 118 12.71 2.36 12.02
C LEU A 118 13.42 2.76 13.32
N GLY A 119 12.83 3.67 14.12
CA GLY A 119 13.49 4.29 15.26
C GLY A 119 14.59 5.28 14.85
N PRO A 120 15.45 5.70 15.81
CA PRO A 120 16.56 6.59 15.52
C PRO A 120 17.61 5.90 14.63
N GLN A 121 17.73 6.35 13.38
CA GLN A 121 18.70 5.86 12.40
C GLN A 121 19.39 7.03 11.69
N ASP A 122 20.57 6.79 11.12
CA ASP A 122 21.34 7.75 10.30
C ASP A 122 21.17 7.52 8.78
N PHE A 123 20.35 6.56 8.38
CA PHE A 123 20.02 6.24 6.99
C PHE A 123 18.53 6.46 6.67
N ALA A 124 18.21 6.63 5.39
CA ALA A 124 16.83 6.76 4.93
C ALA A 124 16.16 5.40 4.70
N GLY A 125 16.95 4.40 4.35
CA GLY A 125 16.55 3.01 4.19
C GLY A 125 17.79 2.12 4.26
N ILE A 126 17.55 0.82 4.32
CA ILE A 126 18.59 -0.20 4.29
C ILE A 126 18.05 -1.52 3.73
N ALA A 127 18.79 -2.07 2.78
CA ALA A 127 18.68 -3.45 2.33
C ALA A 127 19.66 -4.36 3.08
N PRO A 128 19.34 -5.65 3.25
CA PRO A 128 20.23 -6.60 3.94
C PRO A 128 21.55 -6.84 3.19
N TYR A 129 21.52 -6.68 1.86
CA TYR A 129 22.62 -6.91 0.93
C TYR A 129 22.18 -6.46 -0.48
N ILE A 130 23.10 -6.57 -1.44
CA ILE A 130 22.83 -6.48 -2.88
C ILE A 130 22.57 -7.87 -3.45
N ASP A 131 21.37 -8.15 -3.95
CA ASP A 131 21.00 -9.48 -4.47
C ASP A 131 21.24 -9.61 -5.98
N CYS A 132 22.47 -9.94 -6.34
CA CYS A 132 22.82 -10.02 -7.75
C CYS A 132 22.05 -11.13 -8.48
N GLU A 133 21.44 -10.77 -9.62
CA GLU A 133 20.56 -11.65 -10.41
C GLU A 133 19.24 -12.04 -9.75
N ASP A 134 18.85 -11.35 -8.66
CA ASP A 134 17.59 -11.55 -7.93
C ASP A 134 17.33 -13.04 -7.65
N VAL A 135 18.29 -13.66 -6.96
CA VAL A 135 18.26 -15.09 -6.60
C VAL A 135 17.37 -15.31 -5.35
N HIS A 136 17.21 -14.29 -4.51
CA HIS A 136 16.40 -14.28 -3.28
C HIS A 136 15.10 -13.48 -3.47
N ARG A 137 14.15 -14.08 -4.21
CA ARG A 137 12.88 -13.44 -4.61
C ARG A 137 11.89 -13.12 -3.48
N ASN A 138 12.27 -13.36 -2.23
CA ASN A 138 11.45 -13.10 -1.05
C ASN A 138 12.13 -12.12 -0.09
N ASP A 139 13.01 -11.26 -0.61
CA ASP A 139 13.76 -10.36 0.23
C ASP A 139 12.89 -9.29 0.89
N THR A 140 13.25 -8.96 2.12
CA THR A 140 12.78 -7.79 2.85
C THR A 140 13.86 -6.71 2.89
N SER A 141 13.48 -5.49 2.52
CA SER A 141 14.26 -4.27 2.77
C SER A 141 13.45 -3.27 3.61
N PHE A 142 14.11 -2.24 4.14
CA PHE A 142 13.56 -1.36 5.17
C PHE A 142 13.69 0.10 4.78
N THR A 143 12.61 0.86 4.92
CA THR A 143 12.60 2.28 4.57
C THR A 143 11.99 3.08 5.72
N ALA A 144 12.66 4.17 6.10
CA ALA A 144 12.12 5.12 7.05
C ALA A 144 10.92 5.84 6.44
N ALA A 145 9.89 6.07 7.26
CA ALA A 145 8.71 6.81 6.87
C ALA A 145 9.03 8.28 6.52
N PHE A 146 8.69 8.68 5.30
CA PHE A 146 8.62 10.06 4.85
C PHE A 146 7.17 10.48 4.53
N ASP A 147 6.86 11.74 4.81
CA ASP A 147 5.49 12.26 4.65
C ASP A 147 5.18 12.73 3.21
N THR A 148 6.20 12.85 2.35
CA THR A 148 6.07 13.28 0.95
C THR A 148 6.05 12.07 0.02
N SER A 149 5.07 12.01 -0.90
CA SER A 149 4.86 10.87 -1.80
C SER A 149 6.09 10.52 -2.65
N ASN A 150 6.70 11.51 -3.30
CA ASN A 150 7.86 11.29 -4.15
C ASN A 150 9.07 10.79 -3.35
N THR A 151 9.34 11.36 -2.17
CA THR A 151 10.47 10.90 -1.35
C THR A 151 10.22 9.50 -0.81
N GLY A 152 9.00 9.23 -0.32
CA GLY A 152 8.63 7.88 0.11
C GLY A 152 8.81 6.85 -1.00
N SER A 153 8.29 7.15 -2.20
CA SER A 153 8.44 6.31 -3.38
C SER A 153 9.91 6.10 -3.77
N THR A 154 10.73 7.14 -3.82
CA THR A 154 12.16 7.02 -4.15
C THR A 154 12.85 6.06 -3.20
N VAL A 155 12.68 6.23 -1.88
CA VAL A 155 13.41 5.39 -0.92
C VAL A 155 12.85 3.96 -0.90
N ILE A 156 11.52 3.76 -1.05
CA ILE A 156 10.95 2.41 -1.23
C ILE A 156 11.64 1.69 -2.40
N LEU A 157 11.74 2.37 -3.55
CA LEU A 157 12.28 1.78 -4.77
C LEU A 157 13.79 1.62 -4.72
N GLN A 158 14.50 2.53 -4.06
CA GLN A 158 15.94 2.41 -3.84
C GLN A 158 16.27 1.15 -3.04
N GLU A 159 15.56 0.90 -1.94
CA GLU A 159 15.81 -0.26 -1.09
C GLU A 159 15.32 -1.57 -1.71
N ALA A 160 14.22 -1.55 -2.46
CA ALA A 160 13.80 -2.70 -3.26
C ALA A 160 14.79 -2.99 -4.40
N ALA A 161 15.37 -1.97 -5.02
CA ALA A 161 16.33 -2.14 -6.11
C ALA A 161 17.64 -2.79 -5.66
N HIS A 162 18.08 -2.57 -4.42
CA HIS A 162 19.19 -3.32 -3.84
C HIS A 162 18.92 -4.83 -3.77
N THR A 163 17.69 -5.22 -3.42
CA THR A 163 17.26 -6.64 -3.43
C THR A 163 17.02 -7.20 -4.84
N TRP A 164 17.21 -6.38 -5.88
CA TRP A 164 17.19 -6.81 -7.29
C TRP A 164 18.57 -6.72 -7.94
N GLY A 165 19.60 -6.38 -7.16
CA GLY A 165 20.98 -6.33 -7.61
C GLY A 165 21.46 -4.97 -8.11
N LEU A 166 20.67 -3.90 -7.95
CA LEU A 166 21.12 -2.55 -8.28
C LEU A 166 21.94 -1.93 -7.14
N GLU A 167 22.95 -1.16 -7.49
CA GLU A 167 23.86 -0.48 -6.56
C GLU A 167 23.74 1.04 -6.69
N HIS A 168 24.27 1.77 -5.71
CA HIS A 168 24.24 3.22 -5.74
C HIS A 168 25.01 3.80 -6.93
N VAL A 169 24.50 4.90 -7.51
CA VAL A 169 25.13 5.59 -8.63
C VAL A 169 25.30 7.09 -8.41
N ASP A 170 26.33 7.67 -9.03
CA ASP A 170 26.60 9.12 -9.04
C ASP A 170 25.73 9.86 -10.08
N ALA A 171 24.41 9.79 -9.91
CA ALA A 171 23.45 10.46 -10.78
C ALA A 171 22.23 10.98 -10.01
N GLU A 172 22.15 12.29 -9.78
CA GLU A 172 21.14 12.94 -8.92
C GLU A 172 19.67 12.63 -9.29
N PHE A 173 19.40 12.31 -10.55
CA PHE A 173 18.05 11.99 -11.04
C PHE A 173 17.73 10.49 -11.07
N ASP A 174 18.71 9.63 -10.79
CA ASP A 174 18.47 8.19 -10.70
C ASP A 174 17.96 7.82 -9.29
N VAL A 175 17.03 6.87 -9.20
CA VAL A 175 16.54 6.31 -7.92
C VAL A 175 17.70 5.74 -7.10
N MET A 176 18.73 5.23 -7.76
CA MET A 176 19.91 4.67 -7.10
C MET A 176 20.91 5.72 -6.62
N ASN A 177 20.66 7.02 -6.77
CA ASN A 177 21.50 8.03 -6.13
C ASN A 177 21.48 7.86 -4.60
N PRO A 178 22.64 7.85 -3.91
CA PRO A 178 22.67 7.65 -2.45
C PRO A 178 22.03 8.80 -1.66
N PHE A 179 21.62 9.87 -2.33
CA PHE A 179 20.86 10.97 -1.73
C PHE A 179 19.41 10.97 -2.20
N LYS A 180 18.53 11.24 -1.24
CA LYS A 180 17.16 11.66 -1.53
C LYS A 180 17.14 13.15 -1.82
N SER A 181 16.84 13.53 -3.05
CA SER A 181 16.77 14.94 -3.43
C SER A 181 15.37 15.47 -3.23
N GLY A 182 15.14 16.13 -2.08
CA GLY A 182 13.85 16.72 -1.75
C GLY A 182 13.37 17.68 -2.85
N GLY A 183 12.22 17.36 -3.46
CA GLY A 183 11.62 18.16 -4.54
C GLY A 183 12.04 17.80 -5.96
N LEU A 184 12.99 16.86 -6.14
CA LEU A 184 13.27 16.25 -7.43
C LEU A 184 12.48 14.94 -7.59
N HIS A 185 12.09 14.63 -8.82
CA HIS A 185 11.55 13.33 -9.16
C HIS A 185 12.71 12.45 -9.64
N GLN A 186 13.08 11.46 -8.84
CA GLN A 186 14.07 10.45 -9.22
C GLN A 186 13.34 9.28 -9.90
N SER A 187 13.95 8.76 -10.96
CA SER A 187 13.42 7.65 -11.76
C SER A 187 14.54 6.69 -12.10
N PHE A 188 14.24 5.44 -12.44
CA PHE A 188 15.24 4.56 -13.04
C PHE A 188 15.58 5.07 -14.44
N THR A 189 16.85 5.38 -14.68
CA THR A 189 17.30 6.05 -15.91
C THR A 189 17.87 5.06 -16.93
N ASP A 190 17.60 5.31 -18.22
CA ASP A 190 18.20 4.56 -19.34
C ASP A 190 19.55 5.19 -19.74
N VAL A 191 20.45 5.28 -18.77
CA VAL A 191 21.81 5.81 -18.93
C VAL A 191 22.76 4.92 -18.14
N CYS A 192 23.97 4.70 -18.67
CA CYS A 192 25.02 4.04 -17.91
C CYS A 192 25.63 5.01 -16.90
N GLU A 193 25.24 4.88 -15.64
CA GLU A 193 25.67 5.72 -14.53
C GLU A 193 26.77 5.05 -13.70
N ARG A 194 27.67 5.86 -13.14
CA ARG A 194 28.85 5.35 -12.42
C ARG A 194 28.45 4.81 -11.06
N ILE A 195 28.83 3.58 -10.75
CA ILE A 195 28.56 2.96 -9.45
C ILE A 195 29.47 3.58 -8.38
N VAL A 196 28.88 3.90 -7.22
CA VAL A 196 29.57 4.47 -6.06
C VAL A 196 29.33 3.65 -4.80
N ALA A 197 30.33 3.62 -3.92
CA ALA A 197 30.31 2.78 -2.72
C ALA A 197 29.62 3.44 -1.52
N ASN A 198 29.50 4.77 -1.51
CA ASN A 198 29.08 5.54 -0.35
C ASN A 198 28.57 6.94 -0.74
N THR A 199 28.14 7.70 0.27
CA THR A 199 27.69 9.09 0.14
C THR A 199 28.80 10.07 -0.23
N ASP A 200 30.09 9.70 -0.11
CA ASP A 200 31.19 10.50 -0.67
C ASP A 200 31.33 10.34 -2.20
N LEU A 201 30.42 9.58 -2.82
CA LEU A 201 30.40 9.29 -4.25
C LEU A 201 31.71 8.64 -4.73
N GLN A 202 32.36 7.84 -3.87
CA GLN A 202 33.59 7.14 -4.21
C GLN A 202 33.30 6.06 -5.27
N PRO A 203 33.89 6.14 -6.47
CA PRO A 203 33.64 5.15 -7.52
C PRO A 203 34.07 3.75 -7.08
N THR A 204 33.28 2.75 -7.47
CA THR A 204 33.58 1.33 -7.24
C THR A 204 33.28 0.51 -8.49
N ALA A 205 33.78 -0.72 -8.54
CA ALA A 205 33.49 -1.64 -9.64
C ALA A 205 32.04 -2.15 -9.59
N GLY A 206 31.38 -2.09 -8.44
CA GLY A 206 30.12 -2.79 -8.19
C GLY A 206 30.33 -4.28 -7.87
N SER A 207 29.38 -4.84 -7.15
CA SER A 207 29.28 -6.24 -6.77
C SER A 207 28.59 -7.09 -7.84
N CYS A 208 27.63 -6.52 -8.60
CA CYS A 208 26.80 -7.29 -9.55
C CYS A 208 27.24 -7.14 -11.02
N ASN A 209 28.56 -7.07 -11.25
CA ASN A 209 29.13 -6.90 -12.60
C ASN A 209 28.68 -7.94 -13.63
N GLN A 210 28.29 -9.15 -13.21
CA GLN A 210 27.74 -10.18 -14.10
C GLN A 210 26.41 -9.77 -14.76
N VAL A 211 25.68 -8.82 -14.17
CA VAL A 211 24.49 -8.18 -14.75
C VAL A 211 24.86 -6.85 -15.37
N HIS A 212 25.50 -5.95 -14.62
CA HIS A 212 25.79 -4.59 -15.09
C HIS A 212 26.55 -4.56 -16.42
N THR A 213 27.55 -5.44 -16.58
CA THR A 213 28.37 -5.51 -17.80
C THR A 213 27.65 -6.06 -19.03
N ARG A 214 26.38 -6.49 -18.90
CA ARG A 214 25.52 -6.82 -20.04
C ARG A 214 25.04 -5.56 -20.77
N PHE A 215 24.97 -4.43 -20.07
CA PHE A 215 24.40 -3.18 -20.58
C PHE A 215 25.41 -2.03 -20.60
N CYS A 216 26.40 -2.04 -19.70
CA CYS A 216 27.37 -0.98 -19.53
C CYS A 216 28.82 -1.50 -19.44
N ASP A 217 29.79 -0.58 -19.38
CA ASP A 217 31.17 -0.91 -19.01
C ASP A 217 31.27 -1.25 -17.51
N ALA A 218 32.32 -1.97 -17.11
CA ALA A 218 32.54 -2.30 -15.70
C ALA A 218 32.62 -1.05 -14.80
N GLY A 219 31.98 -1.09 -13.63
CA GLY A 219 31.83 0.07 -12.74
C GLY A 219 30.72 1.04 -13.14
N PHE A 220 29.87 0.68 -14.10
CA PHE A 220 28.68 1.42 -14.47
C PHE A 220 27.46 0.50 -14.49
N GLN A 221 26.29 1.06 -14.22
CA GLN A 221 24.99 0.38 -14.17
C GLN A 221 23.98 1.17 -15.01
N ASN A 222 23.06 0.49 -15.68
CA ASN A 222 21.88 1.13 -16.29
C ASN A 222 20.64 0.55 -15.65
N SER A 223 20.08 1.30 -14.68
CA SER A 223 19.01 0.82 -13.82
C SER A 223 17.75 0.50 -14.63
N TRP A 224 17.41 1.29 -15.65
CA TRP A 224 16.25 1.03 -16.49
C TRP A 224 16.39 -0.24 -17.33
N GLN A 225 17.53 -0.46 -18.00
CA GLN A 225 17.75 -1.66 -18.84
C GLN A 225 17.79 -2.93 -17.99
N GLU A 226 18.39 -2.85 -16.80
CA GLU A 226 18.51 -3.99 -15.89
C GLU A 226 17.14 -4.40 -15.34
N LEU A 227 16.32 -3.46 -14.86
CA LEU A 227 14.95 -3.76 -14.43
C LEU A 227 14.08 -4.25 -15.59
N ARG A 228 14.25 -3.67 -16.78
CA ARG A 228 13.54 -4.11 -17.98
C ARG A 228 13.92 -5.53 -18.38
N TRP A 229 15.18 -5.91 -18.20
CA TRP A 229 15.66 -7.26 -18.45
C TRP A 229 15.18 -8.26 -17.38
N LEU A 230 15.21 -7.88 -16.09
CA LEU A 230 14.74 -8.71 -14.98
C LEU A 230 13.24 -8.97 -15.05
N PHE A 231 12.44 -7.91 -15.15
CA PHE A 231 10.99 -7.99 -14.94
C PHE A 231 10.16 -7.89 -16.21
N GLY A 232 10.77 -7.49 -17.33
CA GLY A 232 10.09 -7.43 -18.61
C GLY A 232 9.17 -6.20 -18.75
N PRO A 233 8.22 -6.24 -19.70
CA PRO A 233 7.32 -5.12 -19.97
C PRO A 233 6.31 -4.81 -18.86
N PRO A 234 5.71 -3.60 -18.88
CA PRO A 234 4.60 -3.24 -18.02
C PRO A 234 3.53 -4.31 -18.02
N ILE A 235 2.91 -4.48 -16.86
CA ILE A 235 1.70 -5.29 -16.70
C ILE A 235 0.52 -4.35 -16.93
N PRO A 236 -0.22 -4.46 -18.05
CA PRO A 236 -1.40 -3.64 -18.25
C PRO A 236 -2.44 -4.01 -17.21
N ASP A 237 -2.99 -3.01 -16.54
CA ASP A 237 -4.21 -3.17 -15.81
C ASP A 237 -5.40 -3.17 -16.79
N THR A 238 -6.23 -4.19 -16.68
CA THR A 238 -7.38 -4.42 -17.56
C THR A 238 -8.64 -4.79 -16.78
N THR A 239 -8.57 -4.78 -15.45
CA THR A 239 -9.66 -5.15 -14.57
C THR A 239 -10.40 -3.88 -14.21
N ALA A 240 -11.73 -3.86 -14.37
CA ALA A 240 -12.53 -2.73 -13.92
C ALA A 240 -12.82 -2.86 -12.41
N PRO A 241 -12.88 -1.73 -11.68
CA PRO A 241 -13.27 -1.76 -10.28
C PRO A 241 -14.74 -2.15 -10.14
N GLU A 242 -15.07 -2.91 -9.10
CA GLU A 242 -16.43 -3.25 -8.71
C GLU A 242 -16.93 -2.29 -7.63
N LEU A 243 -18.14 -1.75 -7.81
CA LEU A 243 -18.81 -0.88 -6.84
C LEU A 243 -20.01 -1.60 -6.22
N GLU A 244 -20.11 -1.54 -4.88
CA GLU A 244 -21.29 -1.91 -4.10
C GLU A 244 -21.79 -0.72 -3.25
N ILE A 245 -22.87 -0.06 -3.67
CA ILE A 245 -23.56 1.01 -2.96
C ILE A 245 -24.26 0.39 -1.76
N VAL A 246 -23.80 0.74 -0.57
CA VAL A 246 -24.33 0.25 0.71
C VAL A 246 -25.34 1.22 1.33
N SER A 247 -25.36 2.47 0.90
CA SER A 247 -26.36 3.46 1.30
C SER A 247 -26.56 4.51 0.20
N PRO A 248 -27.78 4.98 -0.09
CA PRO A 248 -29.05 4.47 0.45
C PRO A 248 -29.35 3.05 -0.05
N LEU A 249 -30.24 2.34 0.64
CA LEU A 249 -30.70 1.03 0.16
C LEU A 249 -31.68 1.20 -1.01
N PRO A 250 -31.75 0.23 -1.94
CA PRO A 250 -32.72 0.26 -3.03
C PRO A 250 -34.16 0.34 -2.49
N GLY A 251 -34.90 1.37 -2.92
CA GLY A 251 -36.29 1.64 -2.53
C GLY A 251 -36.44 2.41 -1.22
N GLU A 252 -35.35 2.82 -0.56
CA GLU A 252 -35.41 3.58 0.67
C GLU A 252 -36.13 4.92 0.47
N VAL A 253 -36.86 5.37 1.49
CA VAL A 253 -37.67 6.59 1.46
C VAL A 253 -37.23 7.52 2.58
N PHE A 254 -36.97 8.79 2.24
CA PHE A 254 -36.58 9.82 3.18
C PHE A 254 -37.61 10.96 3.22
N VAL A 255 -37.68 11.68 4.33
CA VAL A 255 -38.55 12.86 4.49
C VAL A 255 -37.68 14.07 4.84
N LEU A 256 -37.92 15.21 4.19
CA LEU A 256 -37.18 16.43 4.49
C LEU A 256 -37.51 17.00 5.89
N PRO A 257 -36.58 17.73 6.52
CA PRO A 257 -35.16 17.87 6.14
C PRO A 257 -34.39 16.57 6.40
N THR A 258 -33.49 16.21 5.49
CA THR A 258 -32.66 15.01 5.63
C THR A 258 -31.26 15.23 5.05
N THR A 259 -30.31 14.47 5.58
CA THR A 259 -28.99 14.29 4.99
C THR A 259 -28.87 12.82 4.65
N ILE A 260 -28.69 12.52 3.36
CA ILE A 260 -28.62 11.14 2.86
C ILE A 260 -27.15 10.82 2.57
N PRO A 261 -26.54 9.85 3.26
CA PRO A 261 -25.21 9.38 2.91
C PRO A 261 -25.29 8.47 1.67
N LEU A 262 -24.52 8.80 0.64
CA LEU A 262 -24.26 7.94 -0.51
C LEU A 262 -22.91 7.27 -0.28
N LEU A 263 -22.98 6.02 0.18
CA LEU A 263 -21.83 5.22 0.60
C LEU A 263 -21.67 4.02 -0.32
N GLY A 264 -20.43 3.64 -0.64
CA GLY A 264 -20.16 2.41 -1.38
C GLY A 264 -18.83 1.75 -1.01
N GLU A 265 -18.80 0.42 -1.10
CA GLU A 265 -17.56 -0.38 -1.05
C GLU A 265 -17.03 -0.53 -2.49
N ILE A 266 -15.75 -0.22 -2.69
CA ILE A 266 -15.05 -0.44 -3.96
C ILE A 266 -14.15 -1.67 -3.79
N THR A 267 -14.13 -2.56 -4.77
CA THR A 267 -13.19 -3.69 -4.83
C THR A 267 -12.47 -3.67 -6.17
N ASP A 268 -11.14 -3.75 -6.13
CA ASP A 268 -10.29 -3.70 -7.30
C ASP A 268 -9.00 -4.50 -7.04
N ASP A 269 -8.34 -4.98 -8.10
CA ASP A 269 -7.10 -5.76 -7.93
C ASP A 269 -5.88 -4.87 -7.64
N LEU A 270 -5.98 -3.55 -7.84
CA LEU A 270 -5.01 -2.54 -7.43
C LEU A 270 -5.50 -1.64 -6.29
N ASP A 271 -6.57 -2.02 -5.59
CA ASP A 271 -6.98 -1.33 -4.36
C ASP A 271 -5.87 -1.33 -3.29
N PRO A 272 -5.69 -0.24 -2.52
CA PRO A 272 -6.34 1.06 -2.63
C PRO A 272 -5.67 1.96 -3.68
N GLN A 273 -6.48 2.83 -4.29
CA GLN A 273 -6.06 3.89 -5.21
C GLN A 273 -7.05 5.06 -5.15
N PHE A 274 -6.75 6.17 -5.83
CA PHE A 274 -7.79 7.17 -6.09
C PHE A 274 -8.61 6.75 -7.30
N TYR A 275 -9.92 6.72 -7.14
CA TYR A 275 -10.88 6.49 -8.21
C TYR A 275 -11.48 7.81 -8.65
N HIS A 276 -11.65 7.99 -9.95
CA HIS A 276 -12.46 9.06 -10.49
C HIS A 276 -13.94 8.69 -10.37
N ILE A 277 -14.71 9.46 -9.60
CA ILE A 277 -16.11 9.18 -9.28
C ILE A 277 -17.00 10.21 -9.98
N GLU A 278 -17.93 9.73 -10.79
CA GLU A 278 -18.92 10.54 -11.49
C GLU A 278 -20.35 10.15 -11.07
N ILE A 279 -21.19 11.15 -10.81
CA ILE A 279 -22.65 10.98 -10.66
C ILE A 279 -23.33 11.96 -11.62
N PRO A 280 -23.52 11.57 -12.89
CA PRO A 280 -23.96 12.48 -13.94
C PRO A 280 -25.28 13.18 -13.63
N ALA A 281 -26.24 12.46 -13.02
CA ALA A 281 -27.54 13.01 -12.65
C ALA A 281 -27.46 14.07 -11.54
N ALA A 282 -26.43 14.01 -10.69
CA ALA A 282 -26.17 14.98 -9.64
C ALA A 282 -25.17 16.08 -10.09
N GLY A 283 -24.55 15.94 -11.26
CA GLY A 283 -23.47 16.81 -11.71
C GLY A 283 -22.23 16.75 -10.80
N TYR A 284 -22.02 15.62 -10.13
CA TYR A 284 -20.85 15.38 -9.29
C TYR A 284 -19.74 14.72 -10.11
N GLU A 285 -18.52 15.21 -9.91
CA GLU A 285 -17.28 14.68 -10.48
C GLU A 285 -16.16 14.97 -9.47
N GLY A 286 -15.36 13.96 -9.13
CA GLY A 286 -14.22 14.14 -8.22
C GLY A 286 -13.43 12.86 -7.96
N ASP A 287 -12.20 13.01 -7.49
CA ASP A 287 -11.31 11.88 -7.21
C ASP A 287 -11.32 11.57 -5.71
N ASN A 288 -11.65 10.32 -5.34
CA ASN A 288 -11.66 9.85 -3.96
C ASN A 288 -11.22 8.39 -3.87
N ILE A 289 -10.84 7.98 -2.66
CA ILE A 289 -10.42 6.60 -2.36
C ILE A 289 -11.65 5.69 -2.13
N GLU A 290 -12.76 6.29 -1.70
CA GLU A 290 -14.02 5.61 -1.43
C GLU A 290 -15.19 6.47 -1.90
N LEU A 291 -16.36 5.85 -2.07
CA LEU A 291 -17.61 6.58 -2.25
C LEU A 291 -18.16 6.95 -0.87
N ASP A 292 -17.92 8.20 -0.44
CA ASP A 292 -18.53 8.80 0.76
C ASP A 292 -18.98 10.23 0.44
N LEU A 293 -20.25 10.37 0.05
CA LEU A 293 -20.86 11.66 -0.26
C LEU A 293 -22.08 11.92 0.61
N LEU A 294 -22.24 13.18 1.05
CA LEU A 294 -23.41 13.61 1.81
C LEU A 294 -24.31 14.47 0.92
N LEU A 295 -25.54 14.00 0.71
CA LEU A 295 -26.58 14.74 0.01
C LEU A 295 -27.40 15.54 1.05
N GLU A 296 -27.15 16.83 1.17
CA GLU A 296 -27.85 17.72 2.11
C GLU A 296 -29.13 18.31 1.51
N ASN A 297 -30.28 18.02 2.15
CA ASN A 297 -31.61 18.50 1.75
C ASN A 297 -31.88 18.49 0.23
N PRO A 298 -31.60 17.36 -0.45
CA PRO A 298 -31.92 17.22 -1.87
C PRO A 298 -33.41 17.47 -2.15
N PRO A 299 -33.79 18.03 -3.32
CA PRO A 299 -35.20 18.28 -3.64
C PRO A 299 -36.08 17.03 -3.54
N PRO A 300 -37.36 17.15 -3.14
CA PRO A 300 -38.28 16.02 -3.15
C PRO A 300 -38.42 15.41 -4.55
N GLY A 301 -38.49 14.09 -4.63
CA GLY A 301 -38.62 13.38 -5.89
C GLY A 301 -38.15 11.93 -5.82
N LYS A 302 -38.29 11.23 -6.95
CA LYS A 302 -37.74 9.89 -7.15
C LYS A 302 -36.36 10.01 -7.78
N TYR A 303 -35.40 9.33 -7.18
CA TYR A 303 -34.02 9.30 -7.61
C TYR A 303 -33.68 7.95 -8.22
N ASP A 304 -32.92 7.98 -9.31
CA ASP A 304 -32.29 6.84 -9.98
C ASP A 304 -30.86 7.30 -10.29
N LEU A 305 -29.99 7.17 -9.30
CA LEU A 305 -28.60 7.65 -9.39
C LEU A 305 -27.73 6.54 -9.92
N GLU A 306 -26.99 6.83 -10.99
CA GLU A 306 -25.89 6.01 -11.49
C GLU A 306 -24.59 6.62 -10.97
N VAL A 307 -23.80 5.80 -10.28
CA VAL A 307 -22.45 6.13 -9.85
C VAL A 307 -21.50 5.36 -10.74
N VAL A 308 -20.60 6.08 -11.40
CA VAL A 308 -19.51 5.50 -12.21
C VAL A 308 -18.21 5.73 -11.46
N ILE A 309 -17.40 4.68 -11.34
CA ILE A 309 -16.06 4.74 -10.77
C ILE A 309 -15.06 4.31 -11.83
N THR A 310 -13.97 5.05 -11.99
CA THR A 310 -12.90 4.74 -12.94
C THR A 310 -11.57 4.66 -12.19
N ASP A 311 -10.80 3.60 -12.43
CA ASP A 311 -9.47 3.41 -11.83
C ASP A 311 -8.38 4.27 -12.52
N GLU A 312 -7.14 4.17 -12.06
CA GLU A 312 -5.99 4.88 -12.65
C GLU A 312 -5.66 4.46 -14.09
N ALA A 313 -6.05 3.26 -14.49
CA ALA A 313 -5.82 2.70 -15.83
C ALA A 313 -6.92 3.08 -16.84
N GLY A 314 -8.01 3.68 -16.36
CA GLY A 314 -9.16 4.08 -17.16
C GLY A 314 -10.23 2.98 -17.32
N ASN A 315 -10.14 1.88 -16.57
CA ASN A 315 -11.23 0.90 -16.54
C ASN A 315 -12.34 1.42 -15.62
N ALA A 316 -13.60 1.21 -16.04
CA ALA A 316 -14.75 1.78 -15.36
C ALA A 316 -15.75 0.73 -14.89
N GLY A 317 -16.17 0.85 -13.64
CA GLY A 317 -17.30 0.15 -13.03
C GLY A 317 -18.46 1.11 -12.79
N SER A 318 -19.68 0.58 -12.64
CA SER A 318 -20.82 1.42 -12.28
C SER A 318 -21.89 0.66 -11.52
N GLN A 319 -22.67 1.38 -10.72
CA GLN A 319 -23.85 0.85 -10.07
C GLN A 319 -24.95 1.91 -9.97
N ARG A 320 -26.20 1.43 -9.90
CA ARG A 320 -27.39 2.28 -9.74
C ARG A 320 -28.07 2.05 -8.41
N VAL A 321 -28.56 3.13 -7.81
CA VAL A 321 -29.40 3.11 -6.62
C VAL A 321 -30.66 3.94 -6.86
N LYS A 322 -31.80 3.41 -6.40
CA LYS A 322 -33.11 4.07 -6.51
C LYS A 322 -33.65 4.33 -5.12
N PHE A 323 -34.12 5.54 -4.86
CA PHE A 323 -34.70 5.95 -3.58
C PHE A 323 -35.67 7.11 -3.80
N GLU A 324 -36.48 7.42 -2.80
CA GLU A 324 -37.48 8.49 -2.87
C GLU A 324 -37.31 9.49 -1.72
N ILE A 325 -37.53 10.76 -2.02
CA ILE A 325 -37.45 11.85 -1.05
C ILE A 325 -38.79 12.58 -1.04
N LEU A 326 -39.45 12.55 0.10
CA LEU A 326 -40.74 13.17 0.32
C LEU A 326 -40.58 14.59 0.89
N PRO A 327 -41.52 15.51 0.58
CA PRO A 327 -41.55 16.84 1.18
C PRO A 327 -41.65 16.80 2.71
N GLU A 328 -41.24 17.89 3.35
CA GLU A 328 -41.38 18.05 4.80
C GLU A 328 -42.83 17.83 5.26
N GLY A 329 -43.00 17.08 6.35
CA GLY A 329 -44.32 16.74 6.92
C GLY A 329 -45.02 15.56 6.25
N SER A 330 -44.38 14.87 5.29
CA SER A 330 -44.90 13.61 4.74
C SER A 330 -44.76 12.47 5.75
N GLU A 331 -45.73 11.56 5.75
CA GLU A 331 -45.62 10.29 6.49
C GLU A 331 -44.75 9.33 5.68
N LEU A 332 -43.81 8.65 6.35
CA LEU A 332 -43.10 7.54 5.73
C LEU A 332 -44.12 6.44 5.40
N PRO A 333 -43.96 5.72 4.28
CA PRO A 333 -44.75 4.52 4.06
C PRO A 333 -44.61 3.64 5.31
N GLU A 334 -45.74 3.15 5.83
CA GLU A 334 -45.71 2.12 6.88
C GLU A 334 -44.80 1.02 6.35
N GLY A 335 -43.61 0.87 6.95
CA GLY A 335 -42.72 -0.21 6.60
C GLY A 335 -43.53 -1.48 6.70
N ASP A 336 -43.27 -2.45 5.81
CA ASP A 336 -43.59 -3.83 6.13
C ASP A 336 -42.81 -4.14 7.42
N ASP A 337 -43.38 -3.79 8.57
CA ASP A 337 -43.30 -4.57 9.77
C ASP A 337 -43.73 -5.94 9.27
N ALA A 338 -42.75 -6.74 8.85
CA ALA A 338 -42.88 -8.17 8.82
C ALA A 338 -43.21 -8.51 10.27
N VAL A 339 -44.52 -8.45 10.58
CA VAL A 339 -45.12 -9.04 11.73
C VAL A 339 -44.66 -10.47 11.63
N LEU A 340 -43.63 -10.80 12.41
CA LEU A 340 -43.46 -12.15 12.89
C LEU A 340 -44.80 -12.46 13.55
N GLN A 341 -45.72 -13.01 12.76
CA GLN A 341 -46.92 -13.63 13.27
C GLN A 341 -46.38 -14.81 14.06
N ASP A 342 -46.17 -14.58 15.35
CA ASP A 342 -46.11 -15.64 16.34
C ASP A 342 -47.41 -16.44 16.15
N ASP A 343 -47.27 -17.60 15.49
CA ASP A 343 -48.28 -18.63 15.38
C ASP A 343 -48.78 -18.96 16.81
N PRO A 344 -50.04 -18.63 17.16
CA PRO A 344 -50.57 -18.84 18.50
C PRO A 344 -51.09 -20.28 18.69
N THR A 345 -50.40 -21.29 18.13
CA THR A 345 -50.76 -22.70 18.33
C THR A 345 -49.61 -23.59 18.76
N GLN A 346 -48.97 -23.27 19.89
CA GLN A 346 -48.48 -24.32 20.80
C GLN A 346 -48.40 -23.83 22.25
N GLY A 347 -49.26 -24.42 23.08
CA GLY A 347 -49.45 -24.04 24.47
C GLY A 347 -48.32 -24.46 25.41
N CYS A 348 -48.06 -23.56 26.37
CA CYS A 348 -47.79 -23.79 27.79
C CYS A 348 -46.62 -24.69 28.24
N SER A 349 -45.57 -24.07 28.81
CA SER A 349 -45.33 -24.16 30.27
C SER A 349 -44.40 -23.06 30.83
N VAL A 350 -45.04 -22.13 31.56
CA VAL A 350 -44.74 -21.52 32.89
C VAL A 350 -43.29 -21.23 33.37
N ALA A 351 -43.02 -19.91 33.47
CA ALA A 351 -42.34 -19.11 34.52
C ALA A 351 -40.82 -19.27 34.75
N THR A 352 -40.00 -18.22 34.98
CA THR A 352 -40.18 -17.01 35.81
C THR A 352 -39.23 -15.84 35.45
N THR A 353 -39.76 -14.60 35.51
CA THR A 353 -39.17 -13.31 36.02
C THR A 353 -38.00 -12.55 35.32
N HIS A 354 -38.35 -11.36 34.78
CA HIS A 354 -37.68 -10.01 34.78
C HIS A 354 -36.34 -9.73 34.04
N PRO A 355 -36.00 -8.45 33.70
CA PRO A 355 -36.70 -7.45 32.87
C PRO A 355 -35.82 -6.88 31.71
N ARG A 356 -36.44 -6.00 30.91
CA ARG A 356 -36.03 -5.36 29.64
C ARG A 356 -34.75 -4.49 29.65
N GLY A 357 -34.06 -4.42 28.51
CA GLY A 357 -33.07 -3.38 28.12
C GLY A 357 -32.63 -3.51 26.65
N PRO A 358 -32.22 -2.43 25.95
CA PRO A 358 -32.45 -2.21 24.52
C PRO A 358 -31.37 -2.82 23.60
N ALA A 359 -31.75 -3.66 22.63
CA ALA A 359 -30.83 -4.37 21.75
C ALA A 359 -31.02 -4.09 20.24
N ALA A 360 -31.80 -3.07 19.86
CA ALA A 360 -32.04 -2.77 18.45
C ALA A 360 -31.00 -1.82 17.80
N ALA A 361 -30.19 -1.11 18.58
CA ALA A 361 -29.16 -0.20 18.05
C ALA A 361 -27.75 -0.82 17.95
N MET A 362 -27.60 -2.12 18.24
CA MET A 362 -26.29 -2.79 18.34
C MET A 362 -26.01 -3.77 17.19
N LEU A 363 -26.92 -3.89 16.22
CA LEU A 363 -26.77 -4.83 15.09
C LEU A 363 -26.07 -4.24 13.86
N LEU A 364 -26.11 -2.91 13.68
CA LEU A 364 -25.37 -2.23 12.59
C LEU A 364 -23.89 -1.99 12.92
N CYS A 365 -23.50 -1.83 14.19
CA CYS A 365 -22.09 -1.73 14.59
C CYS A 365 -21.35 -3.09 14.62
N LEU A 366 -22.06 -4.21 14.67
CA LEU A 366 -21.43 -5.55 14.77
C LEU A 366 -21.03 -6.17 13.42
N ALA A 367 -21.55 -5.67 12.30
CA ALA A 367 -21.13 -6.11 10.96
C ALA A 367 -19.75 -5.52 10.60
N ALA A 368 -19.53 -4.22 10.86
CA ALA A 368 -18.23 -3.55 10.64
C ALA A 368 -17.12 -4.06 11.59
N LEU A 369 -17.45 -4.36 12.85
CA LEU A 369 -16.47 -4.89 13.82
C LEU A 369 -16.12 -6.38 13.59
N ARG A 370 -16.99 -7.18 12.95
CA ARG A 370 -16.71 -8.61 12.68
C ARG A 370 -15.71 -8.82 11.53
N ARG A 371 -15.58 -7.89 10.57
CA ARG A 371 -14.49 -7.94 9.58
C ARG A 371 -13.15 -7.45 10.17
N ARG A 372 -13.15 -6.44 11.05
CA ARG A 372 -11.92 -5.96 11.73
C ARG A 372 -11.32 -6.98 12.70
N ALA A 373 -12.13 -7.86 13.29
CA ALA A 373 -11.66 -8.94 14.18
C ALA A 373 -11.14 -10.19 13.43
N ARG A 374 -11.56 -10.42 12.17
CA ARG A 374 -11.07 -11.56 11.36
C ARG A 374 -9.65 -11.34 10.82
N ARG A 375 -9.14 -10.11 10.80
CA ARG A 375 -7.72 -9.81 10.52
C ARG A 375 -6.77 -10.02 11.73
N ARG A 376 -7.25 -10.49 12.90
CA ARG A 376 -6.44 -10.53 14.15
C ARG A 376 -6.31 -11.87 14.86
N THR A 377 -6.68 -13.01 14.26
CA THR A 377 -6.49 -14.32 14.91
C THR A 377 -5.85 -15.35 14.01
N ALA A 378 -4.51 -15.29 13.91
CA ALA A 378 -3.67 -16.46 13.69
C ALA A 378 -2.52 -16.40 14.73
N GLY A 379 -2.79 -16.96 15.91
CA GLY A 379 -1.78 -17.27 16.93
C GLY A 379 -1.59 -18.79 16.99
N PRO A 380 -0.38 -19.29 17.27
CA PRO A 380 0.00 -20.66 16.99
C PRO A 380 -0.62 -21.66 17.98
N ARG A 381 -1.07 -22.81 17.47
CA ARG A 381 -1.35 -24.00 18.28
C ARG A 381 -0.01 -24.61 18.72
N SER A 382 0.29 -24.49 20.00
CA SER A 382 1.24 -25.35 20.70
C SER A 382 0.59 -26.69 21.04
N THR A 383 1.24 -27.81 20.71
CA THR A 383 1.33 -29.04 21.51
C THR A 383 2.20 -30.09 20.81
N PRO A 384 2.75 -31.09 21.52
CA PRO A 384 3.27 -31.11 22.89
C PRO A 384 4.80 -31.24 22.96
#